data_AF-V7AVQ4-F1
#
_entry.id   AF-V7AVQ4-F1
#
_cell.length_a   1.000
_cell.length_b   1.000
_cell.length_c   1.000
_cell.angle_alpha   90.00
_cell.angle_beta   90.00
_cell.angle_gamma   90.00
#
_symmetry.space_group_name_H-M   'P 1'
#
loop_
_entity.id
_entity.type
_entity.pdbx_description
1 polymer ?
#
loop_
_entity_poly.entity_id
_entity_poly.type
_entity_poly.pdbx_seq_one_letter_code
_entity_poly.pdbx_strand_id
1 'polypeptide(L)'
;MGAWLRNARPYLMLLAVQFGSAGMFIFAMDAIKKGMSHYVFIVYRNAIASITLAPFAFVLERKVRPKMTVRIFSEIMALAFFEIILDQCFALLGMKFTSASFLSAVMNSAPSVTFLMAVLL
;
A
#
# COMPACT_ATOMS: atom_id res chain seq x y z
N MET A 1 18.55 -10.44 -27.82
CA MET A 1 18.55 -10.70 -26.37
C MET A 1 17.58 -9.79 -25.59
N GLY A 2 16.39 -9.43 -26.13
CA GLY A 2 15.59 -8.29 -25.62
C GLY A 2 14.16 -8.57 -25.15
N ALA A 3 13.59 -9.75 -25.45
CA ALA A 3 12.21 -10.08 -25.06
C ALA A 3 12.12 -10.71 -23.66
N TRP A 4 13.09 -11.57 -23.31
CA TRP A 4 13.14 -12.26 -22.01
C TRP A 4 13.31 -11.30 -20.83
N LEU A 5 14.22 -10.31 -20.93
CA LEU A 5 14.42 -9.30 -19.87
C LEU A 5 13.20 -8.38 -19.69
N ARG A 6 12.47 -8.07 -20.77
CA ARG A 6 11.25 -7.26 -20.71
C ARG A 6 10.11 -8.02 -20.04
N ASN A 7 9.99 -9.32 -20.31
CA ASN A 7 9.02 -10.18 -19.63
C ASN A 7 9.43 -10.52 -18.19
N ALA A 8 10.72 -10.56 -17.87
CA ALA A 8 11.24 -10.81 -16.52
C ALA A 8 11.19 -9.58 -15.60
N ARG A 9 11.21 -8.35 -16.14
CA ARG A 9 11.07 -7.10 -15.37
C ARG A 9 9.87 -7.08 -14.41
N PRO A 10 8.62 -7.41 -14.83
CA PRO A 10 7.49 -7.41 -13.91
C PRO A 10 7.64 -8.46 -12.81
N TYR A 11 8.22 -9.63 -13.11
CA TYR A 11 8.50 -10.66 -12.09
C TYR A 11 9.57 -10.21 -11.09
N LEU A 12 10.65 -9.58 -11.55
CA LEU A 12 11.68 -9.02 -10.67
C LEU A 12 11.12 -7.88 -9.80
N MET A 13 10.24 -7.04 -10.34
CA MET A 13 9.52 -6.03 -9.56
C MET A 13 8.60 -6.65 -8.52
N LEU A 14 7.82 -7.67 -8.89
CA LEU A 14 6.96 -8.42 -7.97
C LEU A 14 7.78 -9.04 -6.83
N LEU A 15 8.90 -9.67 -7.15
CA LEU A 15 9.81 -10.25 -6.16
C LEU A 15 10.38 -9.18 -5.23
N ALA A 16 10.83 -8.04 -5.77
CA ALA A 16 11.34 -6.93 -4.97
C ALA A 16 10.27 -6.36 -4.02
N VAL A 17 9.03 -6.20 -4.49
CA VAL A 17 7.89 -5.75 -3.67
C VAL A 17 7.58 -6.76 -2.58
N GLN A 18 7.52 -8.06 -2.90
CA GLN A 18 7.25 -9.10 -1.89
C GLN A 18 8.35 -9.19 -0.85
N PHE A 19 9.62 -9.04 -1.26
CA PHE A 19 10.74 -9.02 -0.34
C PHE A 19 10.69 -7.80 0.59
N GLY A 20 10.35 -6.63 0.04
CA GLY A 20 10.12 -5.41 0.84
C GLY A 20 8.96 -5.57 1.84
N SER A 21 7.85 -6.18 1.40
CA SER A 21 6.71 -6.49 2.27
C SER A 21 7.09 -7.45 3.39
N ALA A 22 7.83 -8.52 3.09
CA ALA A 22 8.33 -9.45 4.10
C ALA A 22 9.26 -8.76 5.12
N GLY A 23 10.15 -7.90 4.64
CA GLY A 23 11.00 -7.07 5.50
C GLY A 23 10.18 -6.19 6.46
N MET A 24 9.13 -5.53 5.96
CA MET A 24 8.21 -4.75 6.82
C MET A 24 7.56 -5.59 7.91
N PHE A 25 7.11 -6.81 7.61
CA PHE A 25 6.50 -7.68 8.62
C PHE A 25 7.48 -8.07 9.73
N ILE A 26 8.75 -8.30 9.40
CA ILE A 26 9.80 -8.61 10.38
C ILE A 26 10.03 -7.41 11.31
N PHE A 27 10.17 -6.20 10.74
CA PHE A 27 10.33 -4.97 11.54
C PHE A 27 9.08 -4.67 12.39
N ALA A 28 7.89 -4.90 11.84
CA ALA A 28 6.64 -4.75 12.58
C ALA A 28 6.58 -5.72 13.77
N MET A 29 6.97 -6.98 13.57
CA MET A 29 6.96 -7.99 14.62
C MET A 29 8.01 -7.70 15.72
N ASP A 30 9.18 -7.16 15.38
CA ASP A 30 10.16 -6.70 16.36
C ASP A 30 9.67 -5.46 17.16
N ALA A 31 9.03 -4.50 16.47
CA ALA A 31 8.46 -3.32 17.11
C ALA A 31 7.31 -3.67 18.09
N ILE A 32 6.45 -4.61 17.71
CA ILE A 32 5.36 -5.10 18.56
C ILE A 32 5.89 -5.86 19.78
N LYS A 33 6.92 -6.69 19.62
CA LYS A 33 7.57 -7.41 20.73
C LYS A 33 8.21 -6.47 21.75
N LYS A 34 8.63 -5.27 21.33
CA LYS A 34 9.13 -4.20 22.20
C LYS A 34 8.03 -3.34 22.85
N GLY A 35 6.75 -3.70 22.66
CA GLY A 35 5.62 -3.01 23.30
C GLY A 35 5.10 -1.77 22.57
N MET A 36 5.46 -1.57 21.30
CA MET A 36 5.02 -0.40 20.53
C MET A 36 3.55 -0.52 20.10
N SER A 37 2.76 0.54 20.30
CA SER A 37 1.36 0.58 19.87
C SER A 37 1.24 0.50 18.34
N HIS A 38 0.39 -0.41 17.86
CA HIS A 38 0.19 -0.70 16.43
C HIS A 38 -0.18 0.55 15.60
N TYR A 39 -0.91 1.49 16.20
CA TYR A 39 -1.26 2.77 15.58
C TYR A 39 -0.04 3.67 15.33
N VAL A 40 0.93 3.67 16.25
CA VAL A 40 2.15 4.48 16.13
C VAL A 40 3.02 3.96 14.99
N PHE A 41 3.10 2.63 14.83
CA PHE A 41 3.84 2.01 13.74
C PHE A 41 3.26 2.37 12.36
N ILE A 42 1.93 2.36 12.24
CA ILE A 42 1.20 2.77 11.03
C ILE A 42 1.51 4.23 10.66
N VAL A 43 1.43 5.16 11.62
CA VAL A 43 1.70 6.58 11.39
C VAL A 43 3.16 6.78 10.99
N TYR A 44 4.10 6.10 11.66
CA TYR A 44 5.52 6.17 11.33
C TYR A 44 5.82 5.67 9.92
N ARG A 45 5.22 4.55 9.51
CA ARG A 45 5.39 3.98 8.16
C ARG A 45 4.95 4.98 7.08
N ASN A 46 3.75 5.55 7.23
CA ASN A 46 3.21 6.51 6.27
C ASN A 46 3.98 7.83 6.26
N ALA A 47 4.46 8.29 7.44
CA ALA A 47 5.29 9.49 7.53
C ALA A 47 6.65 9.30 6.85
N ILE A 48 7.36 8.20 7.12
CA ILE A 48 8.65 7.89 6.49
C ILE A 48 8.48 7.69 4.99
N ALA A 49 7.41 7.00 4.56
CA ALA A 49 7.10 6.82 3.15
C ALA A 49 6.87 8.17 2.47
N SER A 50 6.10 9.07 3.08
CA SER A 50 5.85 10.42 2.55
C SER A 50 7.12 11.25 2.45
N ILE A 51 7.96 11.27 3.50
CA ILE A 51 9.23 12.02 3.52
C ILE A 51 10.20 11.48 2.48
N THR A 52 10.25 10.16 2.30
CA THR A 52 11.15 9.53 1.35
C THR A 52 10.65 9.71 -0.08
N LEU A 53 9.34 9.60 -0.32
CA LEU A 53 8.77 9.77 -1.66
C LEU A 53 8.71 11.24 -2.10
N ALA A 54 8.57 12.21 -1.18
CA ALA A 54 8.52 13.63 -1.50
C ALA A 54 9.67 14.15 -2.39
N PRO A 55 10.96 13.89 -2.09
CA PRO A 55 12.06 14.30 -2.96
C PRO A 55 12.08 13.54 -4.29
N PHE A 56 11.72 12.25 -4.30
CA PHE A 56 11.65 11.48 -5.54
C PHE A 56 10.52 11.97 -6.45
N ALA A 57 9.35 12.27 -5.91
CA ALA A 57 8.24 12.89 -6.65
C ALA A 57 8.66 14.25 -7.23
N PHE A 58 9.33 15.09 -6.44
CA PHE A 58 9.80 16.40 -6.91
C PHE A 58 10.84 16.30 -8.04
N VAL A 59 11.74 15.31 -8.00
CA VAL A 59 12.81 15.13 -8.98
C VAL A 59 12.34 14.37 -10.25
N LEU A 60 11.56 13.28 -10.11
CA LEU A 60 11.09 12.47 -11.25
C LEU A 60 9.90 13.11 -11.98
N GLU A 61 8.90 13.65 -11.27
CA GLU A 61 7.65 14.13 -11.88
C GLU A 61 7.75 15.55 -12.44
N ARG A 62 8.92 16.19 -12.35
CA ARG A 62 9.16 17.54 -12.88
C ARG A 62 8.84 17.67 -14.38
N LYS A 63 8.93 16.59 -15.16
CA LYS A 63 8.67 16.57 -16.61
C LYS A 63 7.22 16.19 -17.00
N VAL A 64 6.44 15.58 -16.11
CA VAL A 64 5.10 15.04 -16.40
C VAL A 64 4.08 15.72 -15.50
N ARG A 65 4.00 17.06 -15.55
CA ARG A 65 3.03 17.81 -14.72
C ARG A 65 1.73 18.05 -15.49
N PRO A 66 0.63 17.35 -15.19
CA PRO A 66 -0.70 17.93 -15.34
C PRO A 66 -0.87 19.04 -14.29
N LYS A 67 -1.61 20.11 -14.61
CA LYS A 67 -1.87 21.20 -13.67
C LYS A 67 -2.65 20.65 -12.47
N MET A 68 -1.98 20.47 -11.32
CA MET A 68 -2.65 20.12 -10.07
C MET A 68 -3.61 21.24 -9.68
N THR A 69 -4.91 20.98 -9.89
CA THR A 69 -5.99 21.85 -9.43
C THR A 69 -6.34 21.42 -8.01
N VAL A 70 -6.70 22.36 -7.13
CA VAL A 70 -7.04 22.09 -5.71
C VAL A 70 -8.08 20.95 -5.57
N ARG A 71 -9.00 20.84 -6.53
CA ARG A 71 -9.98 19.76 -6.61
C ARG A 71 -9.36 18.36 -6.75
N ILE A 72 -8.43 18.18 -7.69
CA ILE A 72 -7.74 16.90 -7.92
C ILE A 72 -6.90 16.55 -6.69
N PHE A 73 -6.23 17.55 -6.10
CA PHE A 73 -5.48 17.35 -4.86
C PHE A 73 -6.39 16.89 -3.72
N SER A 74 -7.56 17.51 -3.53
CA SER A 74 -8.52 17.09 -2.50
C SER A 74 -9.09 15.69 -2.77
N GLU A 75 -9.31 15.31 -4.03
CA GLU A 75 -9.78 13.96 -4.39
C GLU A 75 -8.72 12.91 -4.07
N ILE A 76 -7.45 13.14 -4.45
CA ILE A 76 -6.33 12.23 -4.13
C ILE A 76 -6.13 12.14 -2.62
N MET A 77 -6.21 13.26 -1.90
CA MET A 77 -6.09 13.29 -0.45
C MET A 77 -7.22 12.52 0.23
N ALA A 78 -8.47 12.72 -0.24
CA ALA A 78 -9.62 11.99 0.29
C ALA A 78 -9.50 10.48 0.02
N LEU A 79 -9.11 10.08 -1.19
CA LEU A 79 -8.87 8.68 -1.54
C LEU A 79 -7.79 8.04 -0.67
N ALA A 80 -6.63 8.70 -0.51
CA ALA A 80 -5.55 8.21 0.33
C ALA A 80 -5.95 8.10 1.81
N PHE A 81 -6.73 9.05 2.32
CA PHE A 81 -7.23 9.02 3.69
C PHE A 81 -8.25 7.90 3.90
N PHE A 82 -9.17 7.72 2.96
CA PHE A 82 -10.11 6.60 2.96
C PHE A 82 -9.39 5.26 2.88
N GLU A 83 -8.37 5.13 2.03
CA GLU A 83 -7.59 3.90 1.89
C GLU A 83 -6.90 3.53 3.21
N ILE A 84 -6.20 4.47 3.85
CA ILE A 84 -5.51 4.21 5.13
C ILE A 84 -6.52 3.84 6.22
N ILE A 85 -7.63 4.57 6.34
CA ILE A 85 -8.61 4.32 7.39
C ILE A 85 -9.37 3.02 7.12
N LEU A 86 -9.85 2.80 5.90
CA LEU A 86 -10.57 1.59 5.56
C LEU A 86 -9.67 0.38 5.68
N ASP A 87 -8.55 0.34 4.97
CA ASP A 87 -7.68 -0.84 4.91
C ASP A 87 -7.06 -1.13 6.28
N GLN A 88 -6.39 -0.14 6.90
CA GLN A 88 -5.63 -0.41 8.13
C GLN A 88 -6.52 -0.45 9.38
N CYS A 89 -7.54 0.39 9.52
CA CYS A 89 -8.43 0.30 10.69
C CYS A 89 -9.37 -0.89 10.60
N PHE A 90 -9.94 -1.24 9.43
CA PHE A 90 -10.76 -2.45 9.34
C PHE A 90 -9.92 -3.72 9.40
N ALA A 91 -8.68 -3.75 8.92
CA ALA A 91 -7.80 -4.90 9.15
C ALA A 91 -7.52 -5.08 10.65
N LEU A 92 -7.27 -3.99 11.39
CA LEU A 92 -7.06 -4.05 12.84
C LEU A 92 -8.32 -4.44 13.61
N LEU A 93 -9.47 -3.85 13.29
CA LEU A 93 -10.76 -4.23 13.89
C LEU A 93 -11.12 -5.68 13.52
N GLY A 94 -10.90 -6.08 12.27
CA GLY A 94 -11.14 -7.42 11.77
C GLY A 94 -10.28 -8.45 12.51
N MET A 95 -9.02 -8.15 12.81
CA MET A 95 -8.19 -9.03 13.65
C MET A 95 -8.65 -9.07 15.12
N LYS A 96 -9.32 -8.02 15.61
CA LYS A 96 -9.87 -8.00 16.98
C LYS A 96 -11.21 -8.74 17.09
N PHE A 97 -12.05 -8.67 16.07
CA PHE A 97 -13.38 -9.30 16.06
C PHE A 97 -13.40 -10.67 15.34
N THR A 98 -12.31 -11.06 14.70
CA THR A 98 -12.25 -12.20 13.80
C THR A 98 -10.81 -12.74 13.70
N SER A 99 -10.64 -14.00 13.28
CA SER A 99 -9.31 -14.60 13.14
C SER A 99 -8.55 -14.07 11.92
N ALA A 100 -7.21 -14.08 12.00
CA ALA A 100 -6.35 -13.69 10.88
C ALA A 100 -6.68 -14.44 9.58
N SER A 101 -7.17 -15.68 9.67
CA SER A 101 -7.55 -16.50 8.51
C SER A 101 -8.70 -15.91 7.69
N PHE A 102 -9.67 -15.25 8.33
CA PHE A 102 -10.79 -14.62 7.62
C PHE A 102 -10.36 -13.35 6.90
N LEU A 103 -9.50 -12.54 7.52
CA LEU A 103 -8.89 -11.38 6.85
C LEU A 103 -8.10 -11.80 5.62
N SER A 104 -7.31 -12.87 5.72
CA SER A 104 -6.61 -13.43 4.57
C SER A 104 -7.57 -13.93 3.48
N ALA A 105 -8.70 -14.55 3.85
CA ALA A 105 -9.71 -14.97 2.88
C ALA A 105 -10.36 -13.78 2.14
N VAL A 106 -10.65 -12.68 2.85
CA VAL A 106 -11.20 -11.45 2.27
C VAL A 106 -10.18 -10.75 1.37
N MET A 107 -8.89 -10.70 1.73
CA MET A 107 -7.87 -10.12 0.86
C MET A 107 -7.66 -10.94 -0.42
N ASN A 108 -7.83 -12.26 -0.36
CA ASN A 108 -7.76 -13.12 -1.55
C ASN A 108 -8.98 -12.98 -2.47
N SER A 109 -10.13 -12.53 -1.96
CA SER A 109 -11.32 -12.26 -2.79
C SER A 109 -11.30 -10.85 -3.39
N ALA A 110 -10.47 -9.92 -2.88
CA ALA A 110 -10.31 -8.57 -3.41
C ALA A 110 -10.13 -8.53 -4.95
N PRO A 111 -9.20 -9.28 -5.58
CA PRO A 111 -9.07 -9.26 -7.05
C PRO A 111 -10.32 -9.77 -7.79
N SER A 112 -11.07 -10.69 -7.19
CA SER A 112 -12.32 -11.19 -7.77
C SER A 112 -13.42 -10.12 -7.74
N VAL A 113 -13.51 -9.37 -6.64
CA VAL A 113 -14.46 -8.24 -6.50
C VAL A 113 -14.08 -7.10 -7.45
N THR A 114 -12.78 -6.77 -7.56
CA THR A 114 -12.30 -5.76 -8.51
C THR A 114 -12.63 -6.14 -9.95
N PHE A 115 -12.51 -7.41 -10.32
CA PHE A 115 -12.88 -7.89 -11.65
C PHE A 115 -14.38 -7.72 -11.92
N LEU A 116 -15.24 -8.10 -10.97
CA LEU A 116 -16.69 -7.90 -11.09
C LEU A 116 -17.03 -6.42 -11.25
N MET A 117 -16.41 -5.55 -10.45
CA MET A 117 -16.62 -4.11 -10.53
C MET A 117 -16.15 -3.53 -11.88
N ALA A 118 -15.03 -4.02 -12.42
CA ALA A 118 -14.51 -3.62 -13.73
C ALA A 118 -15.36 -4.12 -14.92
N VAL A 119 -16.12 -5.20 -14.75
CA VAL A 119 -17.08 -5.69 -15.76
C VAL A 119 -18.41 -4.93 -15.69
N LEU A 120 -18.80 -4.46 -14.50
CA LEU A 120 -20.02 -3.70 -14.28
C LEU A 120 -19.89 -2.21 -14.65
N LEU A 121 -18.68 -1.64 -14.58
CA LEU A 121 -18.33 -0.28 -15.02
C LEU A 121 -18.06 -0.22 -16.52
#